data_AF-G2FY45-F1
#
_entry.id   AF-G2FY45-F1
#
_cell.length_a   1.000
_cell.length_b   1.000
_cell.length_c   1.000
_cell.angle_alpha   90.00
_cell.angle_beta   90.00
_cell.angle_gamma   90.00
#
_symmetry.space_group_name_H-M   'P 1'
#
loop_
_entity.id
_entity.type
_entity.pdbx_description
1 polymer ?
#
loop_
_entity_poly.entity_id
_entity_poly.type
_entity_poly.pdbx_seq_one_letter_code
_entity_poly.pdbx_strand_id
1 'polypeptide(L)'
;MRKKVIYLGVICSLLVINTTGCNRKTEAVNVPISKISISSESTDKALEHSQEEIYQDIFVTLLAPYIQTAINDYYKQYLTTSPNYSPDSIEIIEVERPMGYRSFLFALKLQVKSYIGPHLDVGVDQLTIRVGSGEGEVKVEKFEHVKSYYDSLPPNYKGVIKKIN
;
A
#
# COMPACT_ATOMS: atom_id res chain seq x y z
N MET A 1 -6.29 44.10 29.63
CA MET A 1 -5.11 44.43 28.79
C MET A 1 -3.76 44.31 29.55
N ARG A 2 -3.52 43.23 30.32
CA ARG A 2 -2.36 43.12 31.22
C ARG A 2 -1.62 41.76 31.22
N LYS A 3 -1.81 40.91 30.20
CA LYS A 3 -1.15 39.59 30.11
C LYS A 3 -0.10 39.45 29.00
N LYS A 4 0.03 40.44 28.10
CA LYS A 4 0.98 40.38 26.96
C LYS A 4 2.40 40.88 27.28
N VAL A 5 2.60 41.61 28.38
CA VAL A 5 3.91 42.19 28.74
C VAL A 5 4.80 41.20 29.51
N ILE A 6 4.23 40.18 30.13
CA ILE A 6 5.00 39.17 30.89
C ILE A 6 5.72 38.19 29.95
N TYR A 7 5.16 37.92 28.76
CA TYR A 7 5.71 36.91 27.85
C TYR A 7 6.97 37.38 27.09
N LEU A 8 7.19 38.69 26.96
CA LEU A 8 8.38 39.23 26.29
C LEU A 8 9.62 39.26 27.19
N GLY A 9 9.43 39.27 28.52
CA GLY A 9 10.53 39.28 29.50
C GLY A 9 11.17 37.92 29.78
N VAL A 10 10.48 36.82 29.47
CA VAL A 10 10.99 35.44 29.68
C VAL A 10 11.78 34.94 28.46
N ILE A 11 11.58 35.55 27.28
CA ILE A 11 12.27 35.15 26.04
C ILE A 11 13.69 35.73 25.96
N CYS A 12 14.01 36.80 26.71
CA CYS A 12 15.35 37.43 26.67
C CYS A 12 16.38 36.85 27.67
N SER A 13 15.99 35.98 28.61
CA SER A 13 16.92 35.48 29.66
C SER A 13 17.50 34.08 29.40
N LEU A 14 17.19 33.43 28.27
CA LEU A 14 17.76 32.12 27.92
C LEU A 14 18.83 32.14 26.81
N LEU A 15 19.25 33.33 26.35
CA LEU A 15 20.23 33.45 25.27
C LEU A 15 21.71 33.52 25.70
N VAL A 16 22.04 33.30 26.98
CA VAL A 16 23.45 33.38 27.41
C VAL A 16 23.78 32.32 28.46
N ILE A 17 24.06 31.08 28.02
CA ILE A 17 24.97 30.17 28.75
C ILE A 17 25.85 29.40 27.75
N ASN A 18 27.04 29.97 27.57
CA ASN A 18 28.36 29.34 27.42
C ASN A 18 28.59 28.18 26.45
N THR A 19 29.36 28.53 25.41
CA THR A 19 30.28 27.70 24.67
C THR A 19 31.39 27.16 25.59
N THR A 20 31.35 25.86 25.90
CA THR A 20 32.55 25.07 26.20
C THR A 20 32.46 23.79 25.40
N GLY A 21 33.37 23.65 24.44
CA GLY A 21 33.44 22.53 23.51
C GLY A 21 33.69 21.21 24.22
N CYS A 22 32.97 20.18 23.76
CA CYS A 22 33.31 18.79 24.01
C CYS A 22 33.69 18.18 22.66
N ASN A 23 35.00 18.10 22.40
CA ASN A 23 35.57 17.39 21.26
C ASN A 23 35.35 15.88 21.47
N ARG A 24 34.33 15.30 20.84
CA ARG A 24 34.33 13.88 20.53
C ARG A 24 34.95 13.69 19.15
N LYS A 25 36.07 12.98 19.09
CA LYS A 25 36.59 12.45 17.84
C LYS A 25 35.54 11.52 17.26
N THR A 26 34.92 11.92 16.16
CA THR A 26 34.12 11.03 15.34
C THR A 26 35.09 10.14 14.58
N GLU A 27 35.23 8.88 15.00
CA GLU A 27 35.78 7.86 14.12
C GLU A 27 34.75 7.61 13.03
N ALA A 28 35.08 8.02 11.81
CA ALA A 28 34.35 7.63 10.63
C ALA A 28 34.50 6.12 10.46
N VAL A 29 33.45 5.37 10.82
CA VAL A 29 33.32 3.99 10.39
C VAL A 29 33.08 4.03 8.88
N ASN A 30 34.16 3.87 8.12
CA ASN A 30 34.14 3.62 6.68
C ASN A 30 33.53 2.22 6.45
N VAL A 31 32.20 2.12 6.46
CA VAL A 31 31.54 1.01 5.74
C VAL A 31 31.54 1.43 4.27
N PRO A 32 32.23 0.71 3.38
CA PRO A 32 32.13 0.98 1.96
C PRO A 32 30.67 0.77 1.55
N ILE A 33 30.01 1.86 1.12
CA ILE A 33 28.73 1.84 0.44
C ILE A 33 29.00 1.17 -0.91
N SER A 34 29.01 -0.16 -0.93
CA SER A 34 28.81 -0.89 -2.16
C SER A 34 27.41 -0.52 -2.63
N LYS A 35 27.31 0.09 -3.81
CA LYS A 35 26.06 0.29 -4.54
C LYS A 35 25.34 -1.06 -4.63
N ILE A 36 24.42 -1.32 -3.70
CA ILE A 36 23.48 -2.42 -3.82
C ILE A 36 22.45 -1.93 -4.82
N SER A 37 22.80 -2.17 -6.09
CA SER A 37 21.86 -2.15 -7.20
C SER A 37 21.03 -3.41 -6.99
N ILE A 38 19.89 -3.30 -6.33
CA ILE A 38 18.93 -4.40 -6.26
C ILE A 38 18.34 -4.50 -7.66
N SER A 39 19.00 -5.30 -8.49
CA SER A 39 18.41 -5.83 -9.71
C SER A 39 17.19 -6.64 -9.29
N SER A 40 16.02 -6.15 -9.71
CA SER A 40 14.70 -6.72 -9.54
C SER A 40 14.54 -8.01 -10.34
N GLU A 41 15.28 -9.06 -9.97
CA GLU A 41 15.19 -10.33 -10.68
C GLU A 41 15.65 -11.49 -9.77
N SER A 42 14.82 -11.86 -8.78
CA SER A 42 14.69 -13.23 -8.21
C SER A 42 13.86 -13.31 -6.90
N THR A 43 12.98 -12.37 -6.58
CA THR A 43 12.26 -12.35 -5.29
C THR A 43 11.21 -13.46 -5.13
N ASP A 44 10.65 -14.00 -6.22
CA ASP A 44 9.53 -14.96 -6.12
C ASP A 44 9.91 -16.28 -5.46
N LYS A 45 11.16 -16.75 -5.61
CA LYS A 45 11.62 -18.00 -4.96
C LYS A 45 12.08 -17.82 -3.52
N ALA A 46 12.24 -16.59 -3.05
CA ALA A 46 12.83 -16.31 -1.73
C ALA A 46 11.79 -16.35 -0.60
N LEU A 47 10.49 -16.26 -0.91
CA LEU A 47 9.41 -16.22 0.07
C LEU A 47 8.63 -17.52 0.19
N GLU A 48 8.76 -18.47 -0.74
CA GLU A 48 8.03 -19.73 -0.71
C GLU A 48 8.31 -20.50 0.60
N HIS A 49 7.25 -20.85 1.31
CA HIS A 49 7.24 -21.48 2.64
C HIS A 49 7.86 -20.64 3.78
N SER A 50 8.04 -19.33 3.57
CA SER A 50 8.50 -18.41 4.61
C SER A 50 7.38 -18.02 5.59
N GLN A 51 7.76 -17.49 6.75
CA GLN A 51 6.78 -16.95 7.69
C GLN A 51 6.15 -15.66 7.15
N GLU A 52 6.91 -14.89 6.38
CA GLU A 52 6.48 -13.68 5.71
C GLU A 52 5.37 -13.95 4.68
N GLU A 53 5.49 -15.04 3.91
CA GLU A 53 4.44 -15.50 2.99
C GLU A 53 3.14 -15.81 3.75
N ILE A 54 3.23 -16.57 4.84
CA ILE A 54 2.05 -16.87 5.67
C ILE A 54 1.41 -15.58 6.22
N TYR A 55 2.21 -14.59 6.61
CA TYR A 55 1.67 -13.30 7.05
C TYR A 55 1.00 -12.53 5.92
N GLN A 56 1.58 -12.54 4.71
CA GLN A 56 0.97 -11.95 3.52
C GLN A 56 -0.37 -12.63 3.20
N ASP A 57 -0.44 -13.95 3.23
CA ASP A 57 -1.67 -14.72 3.00
C ASP A 57 -2.77 -14.36 4.00
N ILE A 58 -2.40 -14.26 5.29
CA ILE A 58 -3.32 -13.82 6.35
C ILE A 58 -3.84 -12.41 6.05
N PHE A 59 -2.96 -11.46 5.69
CA PHE A 59 -3.38 -10.09 5.41
C PHE A 59 -4.28 -10.00 4.18
N VAL A 60 -3.92 -10.66 3.08
CA VAL A 60 -4.75 -10.70 1.87
C VAL A 60 -6.12 -11.31 2.17
N THR A 61 -6.15 -12.40 2.94
CA THR A 61 -7.40 -13.05 3.36
C THR A 61 -8.29 -12.11 4.19
N LEU A 62 -7.72 -11.35 5.12
CA LEU A 62 -8.47 -10.38 5.93
C LEU A 62 -8.99 -9.19 5.11
N LEU A 63 -8.26 -8.80 4.07
CA LEU A 63 -8.65 -7.70 3.18
C LEU A 63 -9.67 -8.11 2.11
N ALA A 64 -9.91 -9.42 1.95
CA ALA A 64 -10.72 -9.99 0.89
C ALA A 64 -12.11 -9.34 0.68
N PRO A 65 -12.93 -9.07 1.72
CA PRO A 65 -14.23 -8.45 1.52
C PRO A 65 -14.13 -7.03 0.94
N TYR A 66 -13.12 -6.26 1.35
CA TYR A 66 -12.91 -4.89 0.88
C TYR A 66 -12.46 -4.85 -0.59
N ILE A 67 -11.57 -5.78 -0.96
CA ILE A 67 -11.10 -5.96 -2.34
C ILE A 67 -12.27 -6.35 -3.24
N GLN A 68 -13.05 -7.37 -2.83
CA GLN A 68 -14.18 -7.85 -3.63
C GLN A 68 -15.25 -6.77 -3.80
N THR A 69 -15.57 -6.00 -2.75
CA THR A 69 -16.51 -4.87 -2.85
C THR A 69 -16.02 -3.82 -3.85
N ALA A 70 -14.73 -3.45 -3.80
CA ALA A 70 -14.18 -2.45 -4.72
C ALA A 70 -14.20 -2.93 -6.19
N ILE A 71 -13.87 -4.20 -6.44
CA ILE A 71 -13.98 -4.84 -7.77
C ILE A 71 -15.45 -4.81 -8.23
N ASN A 72 -16.38 -5.24 -7.39
CA ASN A 72 -17.81 -5.25 -7.74
C ASN A 72 -18.31 -3.85 -8.09
N ASP A 73 -17.95 -2.85 -7.28
CA ASP A 73 -18.36 -1.46 -7.49
C ASP A 73 -17.80 -0.88 -8.78
N TYR A 74 -16.56 -1.23 -9.13
CA TYR A 74 -15.96 -0.80 -10.38
C TYR A 74 -16.60 -1.49 -11.59
N TYR A 75 -16.66 -2.82 -11.59
CA TYR A 75 -17.03 -3.59 -12.78
C TYR A 75 -18.54 -3.69 -13.03
N LYS A 76 -19.42 -3.37 -12.05
CA LYS A 76 -20.88 -3.44 -12.24
C LYS A 76 -21.41 -2.62 -13.43
N GLN A 77 -20.70 -1.56 -13.81
CA GLN A 77 -21.06 -0.74 -14.98
C GLN A 77 -20.48 -1.27 -16.30
N TYR A 78 -19.42 -2.10 -16.26
CA TYR A 78 -18.71 -2.59 -17.44
C TYR A 78 -19.08 -4.03 -17.80
N LEU A 79 -19.44 -4.85 -16.81
CA LEU A 79 -19.70 -6.28 -16.97
C LEU A 79 -21.08 -6.65 -16.40
N THR A 80 -21.74 -7.63 -17.01
CA THR A 80 -23.01 -8.20 -16.53
C THR A 80 -22.82 -9.10 -15.32
N THR A 81 -21.65 -9.74 -15.22
CA THR A 81 -21.23 -10.57 -14.10
C THR A 81 -20.08 -9.90 -13.38
N SER A 82 -20.10 -9.95 -12.05
CA SER A 82 -18.99 -9.41 -11.26
C SER A 82 -17.76 -10.29 -11.36
N PRO A 83 -16.57 -9.73 -11.64
CA PRO A 83 -15.33 -10.50 -11.60
C PRO A 83 -15.00 -11.01 -10.21
N ASN A 84 -14.25 -12.10 -10.19
CA ASN A 84 -13.61 -12.65 -9.01
C ASN A 84 -12.10 -12.45 -9.12
N TYR A 85 -11.37 -12.81 -8.07
CA TYR A 85 -9.91 -12.84 -8.06
C TYR A 85 -9.45 -14.02 -7.22
N SER A 86 -8.21 -14.44 -7.42
CA SER A 86 -7.61 -15.49 -6.58
C SER A 86 -6.68 -14.83 -5.56
N PRO A 87 -6.67 -15.22 -4.27
CA PRO A 87 -5.82 -14.60 -3.27
C PRO A 87 -4.32 -14.60 -3.61
N ASP A 88 -3.85 -15.68 -4.23
CA ASP A 88 -2.46 -15.86 -4.74
C ASP A 88 -2.13 -14.95 -5.93
N SER A 89 -3.12 -14.33 -6.57
CA SER A 89 -2.94 -13.37 -7.65
C SER A 89 -2.83 -11.92 -7.18
N ILE A 90 -2.82 -11.68 -5.87
CA ILE A 90 -2.68 -10.36 -5.26
C ILE A 90 -1.21 -10.09 -4.95
N GLU A 91 -0.74 -8.93 -5.41
CA GLU A 91 0.60 -8.44 -5.13
C GLU A 91 0.53 -7.19 -4.25
N ILE A 92 1.25 -7.18 -3.13
CA ILE A 92 1.44 -5.99 -2.31
C ILE A 92 2.61 -5.20 -2.90
N ILE A 93 2.32 -4.17 -3.67
CA ILE A 93 3.35 -3.39 -4.38
C ILE A 93 3.92 -2.24 -3.55
N GLU A 94 3.21 -1.80 -2.51
CA GLU A 94 3.68 -0.74 -1.61
C GLU A 94 3.06 -0.86 -0.21
N VAL A 95 3.86 -0.58 0.82
CA VAL A 95 3.42 -0.53 2.22
C VAL A 95 4.01 0.70 2.89
N GLU A 96 3.15 1.57 3.40
CA GLU A 96 3.55 2.76 4.14
C GLU A 96 3.01 2.75 5.57
N ARG A 97 3.79 3.35 6.46
CA ARG A 97 3.38 3.70 7.82
C ARG A 97 3.34 5.22 7.95
N PRO A 98 2.25 5.88 7.53
CA PRO A 98 2.21 7.34 7.38
C PRO A 98 2.47 8.11 8.68
N MET A 99 2.15 7.50 9.83
CA MET A 99 2.34 8.10 11.16
C MET A 99 3.69 7.74 11.80
N GLY A 100 4.61 7.11 11.06
CA GLY A 100 5.95 6.79 11.50
C GLY A 100 6.04 5.58 12.44
N TYR A 101 7.25 5.29 12.91
CA TYR A 101 7.56 4.07 13.65
C TYR A 101 6.59 3.79 14.81
N ARG A 102 6.11 2.55 14.91
CA ARG A 102 5.17 2.04 15.93
C ARG A 102 3.74 2.61 15.88
N SER A 103 3.33 3.31 14.83
CA SER A 103 1.90 3.63 14.61
C SER A 103 1.13 2.44 14.01
N PHE A 104 -0.09 2.16 14.48
CA PHE A 104 -0.93 1.09 13.93
C PHE A 104 -1.89 1.61 12.85
N LEU A 105 -1.36 2.45 11.98
CA LEU A 105 -2.02 2.96 10.79
C LEU A 105 -1.11 2.67 9.60
N PHE A 106 -1.68 2.02 8.59
CA PHE A 106 -0.98 1.54 7.41
C PHE A 106 -1.74 1.98 6.16
N ALA A 107 -0.98 2.31 5.10
CA ALA A 107 -1.51 2.43 3.76
C ALA A 107 -0.86 1.35 2.89
N LEU A 108 -1.68 0.54 2.24
CA LEU A 108 -1.27 -0.56 1.39
C LEU A 108 -1.66 -0.22 -0.04
N LYS A 109 -0.76 -0.45 -0.99
CA LYS A 109 -1.09 -0.47 -2.41
C LYS A 109 -1.01 -1.90 -2.91
N LEU A 110 -2.14 -2.39 -3.40
CA LEU A 110 -2.30 -3.75 -3.91
C LEU A 110 -2.49 -3.71 -5.42
N GLN A 111 -1.95 -4.69 -6.12
CA GLN A 111 -2.31 -5.00 -7.51
C GLN A 111 -3.13 -6.29 -7.51
N VAL A 112 -4.25 -6.29 -8.22
CA VAL A 112 -5.19 -7.41 -8.27
C VAL A 112 -5.50 -7.75 -9.71
N LYS A 113 -5.44 -9.04 -10.03
CA LYS A 113 -5.85 -9.58 -11.32
C LYS A 113 -7.25 -10.17 -11.21
N SER A 114 -8.20 -9.56 -11.89
CA SER A 114 -9.60 -9.98 -11.86
C SER A 114 -9.92 -10.90 -13.03
N TYR A 115 -10.76 -11.92 -12.81
CA TYR A 115 -11.20 -12.88 -13.82
C TYR A 115 -12.71 -13.18 -13.74
N ILE A 116 -13.25 -13.76 -14.81
CA ILE A 116 -14.60 -14.34 -14.86
C ILE A 116 -14.56 -15.81 -15.28
N GLY A 117 -15.56 -16.59 -14.85
CA GLY A 117 -15.70 -17.98 -15.27
C GLY A 117 -14.47 -18.84 -14.93
N PRO A 118 -13.97 -19.67 -15.87
CA PRO A 118 -12.82 -20.56 -15.65
C PRO A 118 -11.49 -19.80 -15.75
N HIS A 119 -11.32 -18.76 -14.93
CA HIS A 119 -10.12 -17.91 -14.87
C HIS A 119 -9.79 -17.16 -16.16
N LEU A 120 -10.81 -16.60 -16.83
CA LEU A 120 -10.62 -15.69 -17.95
C LEU A 120 -10.36 -14.27 -17.42
N ASP A 121 -9.13 -13.79 -17.58
CA ASP A 121 -8.74 -12.46 -17.12
C ASP A 121 -9.62 -11.37 -17.75
N VAL A 122 -10.02 -10.40 -16.94
CA VAL A 122 -10.81 -9.25 -17.39
C VAL A 122 -10.11 -7.93 -17.12
N GLY A 123 -9.27 -7.87 -16.09
CA GLY A 123 -8.44 -6.70 -15.89
C GLY A 123 -7.38 -6.82 -14.81
N VAL A 124 -6.49 -5.82 -14.79
CA VAL A 124 -5.54 -5.55 -13.72
C VAL A 124 -5.92 -4.23 -13.09
N ASP A 125 -6.01 -4.21 -11.77
CA ASP A 125 -6.45 -3.07 -10.98
C ASP A 125 -5.47 -2.83 -9.82
N GLN A 126 -5.36 -1.57 -9.40
CA GLN A 126 -4.59 -1.16 -8.22
C GLN A 126 -5.52 -0.57 -7.18
N LEU A 127 -5.41 -1.04 -5.94
CA LEU A 127 -6.20 -0.58 -4.81
C LEU A 127 -5.29 0.05 -3.76
N THR A 128 -5.66 1.24 -3.28
CA THR A 128 -5.06 1.82 -2.08
C THR A 128 -5.98 1.56 -0.90
N ILE A 129 -5.50 0.81 0.10
CA ILE A 129 -6.26 0.40 1.28
C ILE A 129 -5.58 0.94 2.54
N ARG A 130 -6.34 1.67 3.35
CA ARG A 130 -5.90 2.09 4.68
C ARG A 130 -6.39 1.09 5.73
N VAL A 131 -5.49 0.66 6.60
CA VAL A 131 -5.75 -0.27 7.72
C VAL A 131 -5.29 0.38 9.02
N GLY A 132 -6.13 0.40 10.05
CA GLY A 132 -5.70 0.84 11.39
C GLY A 132 -6.76 0.69 12.48
N SER A 133 -6.36 0.91 13.74
CA SER A 133 -7.23 0.72 14.91
C SER A 133 -8.20 1.89 15.15
N GLY A 134 -9.51 1.62 15.34
CA GLY A 134 -10.55 2.62 15.65
C GLY A 134 -11.91 2.28 15.01
N GLU A 135 -12.90 3.18 15.04
CA GLU A 135 -14.16 2.91 14.30
C GLU A 135 -13.97 3.09 12.78
N GLY A 136 -14.09 2.00 12.01
CA GLY A 136 -13.94 1.97 10.53
C GLY A 136 -12.57 1.48 10.02
N GLU A 137 -12.08 0.38 10.60
CA GLU A 137 -10.68 -0.09 10.62
C GLU A 137 -10.01 -0.35 9.26
N VAL A 138 -10.79 -0.61 8.21
CA VAL A 138 -10.27 -0.84 6.85
C VAL A 138 -11.09 -0.03 5.85
N LYS A 139 -10.40 0.74 5.00
CA LYS A 139 -11.03 1.57 3.96
C LYS A 139 -10.27 1.47 2.65
N VAL A 140 -10.99 1.19 1.57
CA VAL A 140 -10.47 1.39 0.21
C VAL A 140 -10.52 2.89 -0.09
N GLU A 141 -9.35 3.51 -0.20
CA GLU A 141 -9.21 4.95 -0.46
C GLU A 141 -9.19 5.27 -1.94
N LYS A 142 -8.70 4.32 -2.76
CA LYS A 142 -8.59 4.49 -4.20
C LYS A 142 -8.70 3.14 -4.92
N PHE A 143 -9.32 3.18 -6.10
CA PHE A 143 -9.35 2.08 -7.06
C PHE A 143 -8.92 2.64 -8.41
N GLU A 144 -7.90 2.05 -9.02
CA GLU A 144 -7.32 2.48 -10.28
C GLU A 144 -7.26 1.30 -11.24
N HIS A 145 -7.95 1.39 -12.36
CA HIS A 145 -7.83 0.38 -13.39
C HIS A 145 -6.57 0.59 -14.23
N VAL A 146 -5.80 -0.46 -14.42
CA VAL A 146 -4.53 -0.42 -15.15
C VAL A 146 -4.70 -0.96 -16.56
N LYS A 147 -5.42 -2.08 -16.72
CA LYS A 147 -5.50 -2.77 -18.00
C LYS A 147 -6.74 -3.64 -18.12
N SER A 148 -7.37 -3.66 -19.29
CA SER A 148 -8.46 -4.57 -19.66
C SER A 148 -7.98 -5.71 -20.58
N TYR A 149 -8.65 -6.87 -20.48
CA TYR A 149 -8.38 -8.05 -21.33
C TYR A 149 -9.60 -8.50 -22.15
N TYR A 150 -10.57 -7.60 -22.36
CA TYR A 150 -11.84 -7.92 -23.02
C TYR A 150 -11.68 -8.46 -24.45
N ASP A 151 -10.66 -8.01 -25.17
CA ASP A 151 -10.39 -8.45 -26.53
C ASP A 151 -9.98 -9.93 -26.59
N SER A 152 -9.25 -10.40 -25.57
CA SER A 152 -8.80 -11.78 -25.43
C SER A 152 -9.90 -12.75 -24.99
N LEU A 153 -11.10 -12.25 -24.63
CA LEU A 153 -12.19 -13.12 -24.21
C LEU A 153 -12.72 -13.97 -25.38
N PRO A 154 -12.99 -15.27 -25.16
CA PRO A 154 -13.62 -16.13 -26.16
C PRO A 154 -14.98 -15.60 -26.64
N PRO A 155 -15.43 -15.94 -27.86
CA PRO A 155 -16.67 -15.41 -28.44
C PRO A 155 -17.91 -15.58 -27.54
N ASN A 156 -18.02 -16.70 -26.83
CA ASN A 156 -19.14 -16.98 -25.93
C ASN A 156 -19.17 -16.10 -24.66
N TYR A 157 -18.10 -15.35 -24.37
CA TYR A 157 -18.02 -14.41 -23.25
C TYR A 157 -18.21 -12.95 -23.67
N LYS A 158 -18.31 -12.64 -24.97
CA LYS A 158 -18.49 -11.25 -25.43
C LYS A 158 -19.79 -10.62 -24.93
N GLY A 159 -20.83 -11.42 -24.70
CA GLY A 159 -22.10 -10.97 -24.12
C GLY A 159 -22.02 -10.56 -22.64
N VAL A 160 -20.89 -10.80 -21.96
CA VAL A 160 -20.66 -10.34 -20.59
C VAL A 160 -20.29 -8.85 -20.52
N ILE A 161 -19.76 -8.29 -21.61
CA ILE A 161 -19.31 -6.90 -21.67
C ILE A 161 -20.50 -5.98 -21.95
N LYS A 162 -20.79 -5.05 -21.02
CA LYS A 162 -21.78 -3.98 -21.19
C LYS A 162 -21.23 -2.80 -21.97
N LYS A 163 -20.01 -2.38 -21.63
CA LYS A 163 -19.28 -1.27 -22.26
C LYS A 163 -17.78 -1.47 -22.08
N ILE A 164 -17.00 -0.92 -23.01
CA ILE A 164 -15.54 -0.92 -22.94
C ILE A 164 -15.10 0.17 -21.96
N ASN A 165 -13.99 -0.08 -21.28
CA ASN A 165 -13.38 0.77 -20.29
C ASN A 165 -12.08 1.38 -20.84
#